data_AF-A0AAN7QJV4-F1
#
_entry.id   AF-A0AAN7QJV4-F1
#
_cell.length_a   1.000
_cell.length_b   1.000
_cell.length_c   1.000
_cell.angle_alpha   90.00
_cell.angle_beta   90.00
_cell.angle_gamma   90.00
#
_symmetry.space_group_name_H-M   'P 1'
#
loop_
_entity.id
_entity.type
_entity.pdbx_description
1 polymer ?
#
loop_
_entity_poly.entity_id
_entity_poly.type
_entity_poly.pdbx_seq_one_letter_code
_entity_poly.pdbx_strand_id
1 'polypeptide(L)'
;MPKALQQQSKKLVSLLINYFEQEKNNGGPLLPLNCVRERVCKALQISMTTVSGISAAAKRNEVLAGPSKHRQRQQPVRSIDTFTSTAIRNAVYKMYQEKDRGDFIGGGSEIEPLLGQYKIQQDVYINRIVSIIIN
;
A
#
# COMPACT_ATOMS: atom_id res chain seq x y z
N MET A 1 -21.65 11.31 0.22
CA MET A 1 -21.26 10.94 -1.16
C MET A 1 -21.20 9.43 -1.29
N PRO A 2 -21.77 8.80 -2.33
CA PRO A 2 -21.68 7.36 -2.55
C PRO A 2 -20.22 6.93 -2.77
N LYS A 3 -19.84 5.79 -2.19
CA LYS A 3 -18.47 5.27 -2.24
C LYS A 3 -18.16 4.80 -3.67
N ALA A 4 -17.04 5.25 -4.23
CA ALA A 4 -16.66 4.89 -5.60
C ALA A 4 -16.42 3.37 -5.72
N LEU A 5 -16.95 2.76 -6.79
CA LEU A 5 -16.78 1.33 -7.08
C LEU A 5 -15.33 0.99 -7.42
N GLN A 6 -14.85 -0.12 -6.86
CA GLN A 6 -13.55 -0.68 -7.22
C GLN A 6 -13.52 -1.16 -8.68
N GLN A 7 -12.33 -1.21 -9.27
CA GLN A 7 -12.13 -1.64 -10.66
C GLN A 7 -12.77 -3.01 -10.94
N GLN A 8 -12.56 -3.97 -10.03
CA GLN A 8 -13.11 -5.32 -10.20
C GLN A 8 -14.65 -5.31 -10.19
N SER A 9 -15.27 -4.51 -9.32
CA SER A 9 -16.73 -4.36 -9.29
C SER A 9 -17.26 -3.73 -10.58
N LYS A 10 -16.56 -2.75 -11.16
CA LYS A 10 -16.93 -2.17 -12.46
C LYS A 10 -16.83 -3.19 -13.60
N LYS A 11 -15.81 -4.04 -13.60
CA LYS A 11 -15.68 -5.15 -14.56
C LYS A 11 -16.83 -6.15 -14.42
N LEU A 12 -17.21 -6.52 -13.20
CA LEU A 12 -18.35 -7.41 -12.96
C LEU A 12 -19.65 -6.82 -13.51
N VAL A 13 -19.90 -5.54 -13.28
CA VAL A 13 -21.06 -4.82 -13.85
C VAL A 13 -21.04 -4.90 -15.38
N SER A 14 -19.88 -4.67 -16.00
CA SER A 14 -19.74 -4.79 -17.46
C SER A 14 -20.03 -6.20 -17.98
N LEU A 15 -19.55 -7.24 -17.30
CA LEU A 15 -19.81 -8.63 -17.67
C LEU A 15 -21.30 -8.98 -17.55
N LEU A 16 -21.95 -8.54 -16.48
CA LEU A 16 -23.40 -8.74 -16.29
C LEU A 16 -24.23 -8.05 -17.36
N ILE A 17 -23.85 -6.84 -17.77
CA ILE A 17 -24.49 -6.14 -18.88
C ILE A 17 -24.37 -6.98 -20.16
N ASN A 18 -23.15 -7.43 -20.50
CA ASN A 18 -22.92 -8.24 -21.69
C ASN A 18 -23.70 -9.55 -21.65
N TYR A 19 -23.73 -10.22 -20.50
CA TYR A 19 -24.47 -11.46 -20.30
C TYR A 19 -25.97 -11.27 -20.58
N PHE A 20 -26.60 -10.24 -20.00
CA PHE A 20 -28.01 -9.97 -20.23
C PHE A 20 -28.31 -9.45 -21.65
N GLU A 21 -27.37 -8.77 -22.29
CA GLU A 21 -27.48 -8.41 -23.71
C GLU A 21 -27.43 -9.64 -24.62
N GLN A 22 -26.56 -10.61 -24.33
CA GLN A 22 -26.51 -11.89 -25.04
C GLN A 22 -27.78 -12.72 -24.82
N GLU A 23 -28.24 -12.82 -23.58
CA GLU A 23 -29.48 -13.53 -23.23
C GLU A 23 -30.67 -12.94 -23.99
N LYS A 24 -30.76 -11.60 -24.08
CA LYS A 24 -31.76 -10.90 -24.91
C LYS A 24 -31.66 -11.29 -26.38
N ASN A 25 -30.46 -11.24 -26.97
CA ASN A 25 -30.27 -11.54 -28.39
C ASN A 25 -30.66 -12.98 -28.73
N ASN A 26 -30.53 -13.90 -27.76
CA ASN A 26 -30.88 -15.31 -27.90
C ASN A 26 -32.37 -15.59 -27.64
N GLY A 27 -33.22 -14.56 -27.53
CA GLY A 27 -34.65 -14.73 -27.26
C GLY A 27 -34.95 -15.22 -25.84
N GLY A 28 -34.08 -14.91 -24.89
CA GLY A 28 -34.19 -15.37 -23.51
C GLY A 28 -35.51 -15.00 -22.85
N PRO A 29 -36.04 -15.84 -21.95
CA PRO A 29 -37.41 -15.74 -21.45
C PRO A 29 -37.66 -14.57 -20.49
N LEU A 30 -36.61 -13.85 -20.07
CA LEU A 30 -36.63 -13.19 -18.77
C LEU A 30 -36.85 -11.67 -18.74
N LEU A 31 -36.85 -10.87 -19.82
CA LEU A 31 -37.37 -9.47 -19.84
C LEU A 31 -37.25 -8.78 -21.22
N PRO A 32 -38.09 -7.78 -21.55
CA PRO A 32 -38.02 -6.98 -22.77
C PRO A 32 -36.78 -6.07 -22.86
N LEU A 33 -36.44 -5.72 -24.11
CA LEU A 33 -35.22 -5.05 -24.60
C LEU A 33 -34.68 -3.86 -23.78
N ASN A 34 -35.56 -3.13 -23.10
CA ASN A 34 -35.26 -1.88 -22.40
C ASN A 34 -34.87 -2.08 -20.93
N CYS A 35 -35.03 -3.29 -20.38
CA CYS A 35 -34.88 -3.54 -18.94
C CYS A 35 -33.51 -4.13 -18.52
N VAL A 36 -32.56 -4.30 -19.45
CA VAL A 36 -31.24 -4.90 -19.13
C VAL A 36 -30.55 -4.12 -18.01
N ARG A 37 -30.50 -2.80 -18.13
CA ARG A 37 -29.86 -1.94 -17.11
C ARG A 37 -30.63 -1.95 -15.80
N GLU A 38 -31.96 -1.97 -15.85
CA GLU A 38 -32.80 -2.06 -14.64
C GLU A 38 -32.58 -3.38 -13.90
N ARG A 39 -32.42 -4.48 -14.63
CA ARG A 39 -32.11 -5.80 -14.07
C ARG A 39 -30.74 -5.81 -13.41
N VAL A 40 -29.72 -5.21 -14.04
CA VAL A 40 -28.40 -5.04 -13.40
C VAL A 40 -28.49 -4.18 -12.14
N CYS A 41 -29.28 -3.10 -12.17
CA CYS A 41 -29.52 -2.26 -10.99
C CYS A 41 -30.18 -3.05 -9.86
N LYS A 42 -31.21 -3.86 -10.16
CA LYS A 42 -31.89 -4.71 -9.19
C LYS A 42 -30.99 -5.82 -8.65
N ALA A 43 -30.22 -6.48 -9.54
CA ALA A 43 -29.35 -7.61 -9.18
C ALA A 43 -28.18 -7.19 -8.28
N LEU A 44 -27.57 -6.03 -8.55
CA LEU A 44 -26.40 -5.54 -7.81
C LEU A 44 -26.75 -4.48 -6.76
N GLN A 45 -28.01 -4.02 -6.71
CA GLN A 45 -28.48 -2.92 -5.88
C GLN A 45 -27.66 -1.63 -6.07
N ILE A 46 -27.35 -1.32 -7.33
CA ILE A 46 -26.57 -0.13 -7.73
C ILE A 46 -27.47 0.86 -8.45
N SER A 47 -27.18 2.15 -8.30
CA SER A 47 -27.91 3.21 -9.01
C SER A 47 -27.80 3.11 -10.54
N MET A 48 -28.90 3.47 -11.21
CA MET A 48 -28.99 3.50 -12.67
C MET A 48 -27.94 4.40 -13.32
N THR A 49 -27.60 5.52 -12.66
CA THR A 49 -26.57 6.46 -13.11
C THR A 49 -25.19 5.80 -13.16
N THR A 50 -24.87 4.98 -12.16
CA THR A 50 -23.60 4.27 -12.09
C THR A 50 -23.51 3.18 -13.16
N VAL A 51 -24.58 2.39 -13.34
CA VAL A 51 -24.65 1.37 -14.39
C VAL A 51 -24.54 2.00 -15.78
N SER A 52 -25.22 3.13 -16.00
CA SER A 52 -25.16 3.87 -17.27
C SER A 52 -23.77 4.42 -17.55
N GLY A 53 -23.10 4.98 -16.53
CA GLY A 53 -21.72 5.45 -16.65
C GLY A 53 -20.73 4.33 -16.98
N ILE A 54 -20.86 3.17 -16.33
CA ILE A 54 -20.02 1.99 -16.62
C ILE A 54 -20.31 1.46 -18.03
N SER A 55 -21.58 1.38 -18.44
CA SER A 55 -21.98 0.96 -19.79
C SER A 55 -21.38 1.87 -20.87
N ALA A 56 -21.44 3.19 -20.68
CA ALA A 56 -20.87 4.16 -21.61
C ALA A 56 -19.33 4.05 -21.67
N ALA A 57 -18.67 3.93 -20.53
CA ALA A 57 -17.22 3.75 -20.47
C ALA A 57 -16.78 2.43 -21.14
N ALA A 58 -17.50 1.34 -20.92
CA ALA A 58 -17.24 0.05 -21.56
C ALA A 58 -17.40 0.12 -23.08
N LYS A 59 -18.44 0.77 -23.59
CA LYS A 59 -18.65 0.98 -25.04
C LYS A 59 -17.55 1.81 -25.70
N ARG A 60 -16.98 2.77 -24.95
CA ARG A 60 -15.84 3.59 -25.39
C ARG A 60 -14.49 2.90 -25.22
N ASN A 61 -14.46 1.65 -24.77
CA ASN A 61 -13.24 0.90 -24.42
C ASN A 61 -12.34 1.64 -23.42
N GLU A 62 -12.94 2.42 -22.52
CA GLU A 62 -12.20 3.13 -21.49
C GLU A 62 -11.76 2.17 -20.37
N VAL A 63 -10.60 2.45 -19.79
CA VAL A 63 -10.15 1.71 -18.60
C VAL A 63 -11.07 2.04 -17.43
N LEU A 64 -11.79 1.02 -16.93
CA LEU A 64 -12.66 1.12 -15.75
C LEU A 64 -11.82 1.25 -14.46
N ALA A 65 -11.12 2.35 -14.30
CA ALA A 65 -10.23 2.59 -13.16
C ALA A 65 -11.02 2.64 -11.83
N GLY A 66 -10.46 2.02 -10.80
CA GLY A 66 -10.97 2.15 -9.44
C GLY A 66 -10.60 3.51 -8.81
N PRO A 67 -11.16 3.86 -7.66
CA PRO A 67 -10.68 4.98 -6.88
C PRO A 67 -9.21 4.78 -6.51
N SER A 68 -8.32 5.50 -7.20
CA SER A 68 -6.89 5.44 -6.93
C SER A 68 -6.55 6.37 -5.77
N LYS A 69 -6.11 5.81 -4.65
CA LYS A 69 -5.42 6.56 -3.61
C LYS A 69 -3.92 6.48 -3.86
N HIS A 70 -3.40 7.40 -4.67
CA HIS A 70 -1.96 7.52 -4.82
C HIS A 70 -1.40 8.32 -3.63
N ARG A 71 -0.72 7.64 -2.69
CA ARG A 71 0.10 8.35 -1.70
C ARG A 71 1.44 8.66 -2.36
N GLN A 72 1.79 9.94 -2.45
CA GLN A 72 3.17 10.30 -2.81
C GLN A 72 4.10 9.75 -1.72
N ARG A 73 4.96 8.80 -2.09
CA ARG A 73 6.03 8.34 -1.20
C ARG A 73 7.11 9.40 -1.23
N GLN A 74 7.42 9.97 -0.07
CA GLN A 74 8.64 10.77 0.07
C GLN A 74 9.84 9.84 -0.16
N GLN A 75 10.77 10.27 -1.00
CA GLN A 75 12.00 9.51 -1.25
C GLN A 75 12.86 9.50 0.03
N PRO A 76 13.59 8.42 0.31
CA PRO A 76 14.51 8.40 1.44
C PRO A 76 15.54 9.53 1.30
N VAL A 77 15.83 10.23 2.39
CA VAL A 77 16.86 11.27 2.42
C VAL A 77 18.22 10.62 2.15
N ARG A 78 18.82 10.92 0.99
CA ARG A 78 20.08 10.29 0.54
C ARG A 78 21.34 11.07 0.89
N SER A 79 21.21 12.34 1.23
CA SER A 79 22.32 13.23 1.54
C SER A 79 21.98 14.05 2.76
N ILE A 80 22.69 13.80 3.86
CA ILE A 80 22.64 14.60 5.08
C ILE A 80 23.88 15.50 5.03
N ASP A 81 23.70 16.80 5.26
CA ASP A 81 24.83 17.73 5.28
C ASP A 81 25.81 17.37 6.41
N THR A 82 27.09 17.61 6.19
CA THR A 82 28.18 17.38 7.14
C THR A 82 27.92 18.01 8.51
N PHE A 83 27.33 19.22 8.55
CA PHE A 83 26.94 19.87 9.79
C PHE A 83 25.89 19.04 10.56
N THR A 84 24.82 18.65 9.88
CA THR A 84 23.75 17.82 10.47
C THR A 84 24.23 16.44 10.88
N SER A 85 25.09 15.80 10.09
CA SER A 85 25.72 14.50 10.41
C SER A 85 26.58 14.59 11.67
N THR A 86 27.35 15.68 11.82
CA THR A 86 28.18 15.93 12.99
C THR A 86 27.34 16.21 14.23
N ALA A 87 26.25 16.99 14.10
CA ALA A 87 25.32 17.24 15.18
C ALA A 87 24.64 15.95 15.68
N ILE A 88 24.19 15.09 14.75
CA ILE A 88 23.62 13.78 15.08
C ILE A 88 24.66 12.91 15.79
N ARG A 89 25.89 12.84 15.26
CA ARG A 89 27.00 12.07 15.85
C ARG A 89 27.29 12.52 17.29
N ASN A 90 27.38 13.83 17.52
CA ASN A 90 27.66 14.39 18.84
C ASN A 90 26.52 14.14 19.82
N ALA A 91 25.26 14.22 19.37
CA ALA A 91 24.10 13.89 20.18
C ALA A 91 24.12 12.41 20.62
N VAL A 92 24.43 11.49 19.70
CA VAL A 92 24.55 10.06 20.00
C VAL A 92 25.68 9.82 21.01
N TYR A 93 26.87 10.40 20.81
CA TYR A 93 27.97 10.24 21.77
C TYR A 93 27.65 10.80 23.16
N LYS A 94 26.94 11.94 23.22
CA LYS A 94 26.47 12.51 24.48
C LYS A 94 25.56 11.53 25.23
N MET A 95 24.61 10.88 24.53
CA MET A 95 23.74 9.87 25.14
C MET A 95 24.51 8.66 25.69
N TYR A 96 25.57 8.20 25.01
CA TYR A 96 26.43 7.13 25.52
C TYR A 96 27.29 7.57 26.72
N GLN A 97 27.86 8.78 26.68
CA GLN A 97 28.64 9.31 27.79
C GLN A 97 27.80 9.55 29.04
N GLU A 98 26.54 9.95 28.88
CA GLU A 98 25.58 10.11 29.97
C GLU A 98 25.15 8.75 30.55
N LYS A 99 25.05 7.71 29.70
CA LYS A 99 24.84 6.33 30.14
C LYS A 99 26.00 5.81 31.00
N ASP A 100 27.23 6.12 30.61
CA ASP A 100 28.44 5.66 31.32
C ASP A 100 28.70 6.45 32.63
N ARG A 101 28.14 7.66 32.76
CA ARG A 101 28.25 8.50 33.98
C ARG A 101 27.24 8.16 35.07
N GLY A 102 26.29 7.24 34.83
CA GLY A 102 25.35 6.76 35.86
C GLY A 102 24.18 7.70 36.19
N ASP A 103 24.04 8.84 35.51
CA ASP A 103 22.98 9.84 35.79
C ASP A 103 21.68 9.61 34.98
N PHE A 104 21.43 8.38 34.52
CA PHE A 104 20.18 8.07 33.81
C PHE A 104 19.00 7.96 34.78
N ILE A 105 18.32 9.08 35.02
CA ILE A 105 16.98 9.11 35.63
C ILE A 105 15.97 8.75 34.53
N GLY A 106 15.85 7.45 34.26
CA GLY A 106 14.85 6.89 33.36
C GLY A 106 14.66 5.41 33.71
N GLY A 107 13.58 5.12 34.41
CA GLY A 107 13.38 3.85 35.11
C GLY A 107 13.27 2.62 34.22
N GLY A 108 13.51 1.47 34.86
CA GLY A 108 13.16 0.15 34.33
C GLY A 108 14.36 -0.73 34.07
N SER A 109 14.81 -1.38 35.15
CA SER A 109 15.62 -2.60 35.18
C SER A 109 15.26 -3.62 34.10
N GLU A 110 16.28 -4.38 33.64
CA GLU A 110 16.24 -5.62 32.82
C GLU A 110 16.82 -5.52 31.39
N ILE A 111 18.04 -4.99 31.20
CA ILE A 111 18.84 -5.33 29.99
C ILE A 111 20.34 -5.43 30.31
N GLU A 112 20.74 -6.31 31.23
CA GLU A 112 22.12 -6.83 31.26
C GLU A 112 22.06 -8.34 31.47
N PRO A 113 22.03 -9.11 30.36
CA PRO A 113 23.26 -9.80 29.95
C PRO A 113 23.50 -9.85 28.42
N LEU A 114 22.74 -9.11 27.61
CA LEU A 114 22.79 -9.24 26.14
C LEU A 114 23.94 -8.46 25.48
N LEU A 115 24.53 -7.47 26.14
CA LEU A 115 25.59 -6.62 25.57
C LEU A 115 26.92 -7.38 25.33
N GLY A 116 27.20 -8.44 26.09
CA GLY A 116 28.36 -9.29 25.87
C GLY A 116 28.28 -10.12 24.59
N GLN A 117 27.06 -10.45 24.13
CA GLN A 117 26.85 -11.24 22.92
C GLN A 117 26.95 -10.40 21.65
N TYR A 118 26.46 -9.15 21.67
CA TYR A 118 26.49 -8.27 20.50
C TYR A 118 27.89 -7.78 20.10
N LYS A 119 28.80 -7.61 21.07
CA LYS A 119 30.17 -7.14 20.80
C LYS A 119 30.98 -8.22 20.05
N ILE A 120 30.85 -9.47 20.48
CA ILE A 120 31.50 -10.63 19.83
C ILE A 120 30.92 -10.85 18.42
N GLN A 121 29.62 -10.62 18.21
CA GLN A 121 28.98 -10.80 16.91
C GLN A 121 29.39 -9.72 15.88
N GLN A 122 29.64 -8.49 16.33
CA GLN A 122 30.11 -7.41 15.45
C GLN A 122 31.55 -7.62 14.98
N ASP A 123 32.44 -8.07 15.87
CA ASP A 123 33.86 -8.30 15.52
C ASP A 123 34.02 -9.46 14.52
N VAL A 124 33.21 -10.51 14.61
CA VAL A 124 33.21 -11.62 13.65
C VAL A 124 32.67 -11.18 12.28
N TYR A 125 31.66 -10.32 12.23
CA TYR A 125 31.06 -9.85 10.99
C TYR A 125 31.97 -8.88 10.23
N ILE A 126 32.64 -7.97 10.94
CA ILE A 126 33.60 -7.03 10.36
C ILE A 126 34.79 -7.78 9.76
N ASN A 127 35.37 -8.74 10.48
CA ASN A 127 36.48 -9.54 9.97
C ASN A 127 36.11 -10.38 8.74
N ARG A 128 34.88 -10.88 8.67
CA ARG A 128 34.38 -11.65 7.51
C ARG A 128 34.17 -10.77 6.28
N ILE A 129 33.69 -9.54 6.45
CA ILE A 129 33.55 -8.57 5.35
C ILE A 129 34.92 -8.13 4.84
N VAL A 130 35.86 -7.83 5.75
CA VAL A 130 37.22 -7.41 5.38
C VAL A 130 37.95 -8.52 4.61
N SER A 131 37.76 -9.79 4.98
CA SER A 131 38.34 -10.94 4.26
C SER A 131 37.76 -11.17 2.86
N ILE A 132 36.53 -10.71 2.57
CA ILE A 132 35.88 -10.84 1.26
C ILE A 132 36.32 -9.71 0.31
N ILE A 133 36.73 -8.56 0.85
CA ILE A 133 37.13 -7.39 0.05
C ILE A 133 38.62 -7.46 -0.36
N ILE A 134 39.44 -8.20 0.38
CA ILE A 134 40.91 -8.26 0.19
C ILE A 134 41.37 -9.45 -0.69
N ASN A 135 40.48 -10.39 -1.04
CA ASN A 135 40.71 -11.40 -2.10
C ASN A 135 39.93 -11.04 -3.37
#